data_AF-A0A914DJA5-F1
#
_entry.id   AF-A0A914DJA5-F1
#
_cell.length_a   1.000
_cell.length_b   1.000
_cell.length_c   1.000
_cell.angle_alpha   90.00
_cell.angle_beta   90.00
_cell.angle_gamma   90.00
#
_symmetry.space_group_name_H-M   'P 1'
#
loop_
_entity.id
_entity.type
_entity.pdbx_description
1 polymer ?
#
loop_
_entity_poly.entity_id
_entity_poly.type
_entity_poly.pdbx_seq_one_letter_code
_entity_poly.pdbx_strand_id
1 'polypeptide(L)'
;MIFCFLFLYIFIISSQVRAQTYSVLQFGAVGDGKTNDTKAIRDTLAAAANSNGGRVIFDAGYTFLTGGFNVTSNVILDVRGTILGSRDYRNYVLVQPLPWYGGGPDAEESGQMEWGALVRSYNAENITITGGGVINGDGFPWWLCARRNLSEDPCHGFSR
;
A
#
# COMPACT_ATOMS: atom_id res chain seq x y z
N MET A 1 25.44 -55.30 -4.55
CA MET A 1 25.39 -53.99 -5.25
C MET A 1 23.97 -53.68 -5.75
N ILE A 2 22.94 -53.65 -4.88
CA ILE A 2 21.54 -53.33 -5.26
C ILE A 2 20.84 -52.39 -4.25
N PHE A 3 21.49 -52.01 -3.15
CA PHE A 3 20.92 -51.11 -2.14
C PHE A 3 21.14 -49.60 -2.42
N CYS A 4 21.76 -49.24 -3.55
CA CYS A 4 22.18 -47.86 -3.81
C CYS A 4 21.16 -47.02 -4.61
N PHE A 5 20.13 -47.63 -5.19
CA PHE A 5 19.20 -46.92 -6.08
C PHE A 5 17.85 -46.55 -5.44
N LEU A 6 17.51 -47.08 -4.27
CA LEU A 6 16.25 -46.75 -3.58
C LEU A 6 16.31 -45.48 -2.72
N PHE A 7 17.51 -44.91 -2.51
CA PHE A 7 17.69 -43.62 -1.84
C PHE A 7 17.67 -42.42 -2.81
N LEU A 8 17.61 -42.66 -4.12
CA LEU A 8 17.56 -41.62 -5.15
C LEU A 8 16.13 -41.20 -5.53
N TYR A 9 15.12 -41.72 -4.83
CA TYR A 9 13.71 -41.35 -4.99
C TYR A 9 13.24 -40.35 -3.93
N ILE A 10 14.13 -39.50 -3.42
CA ILE A 10 13.68 -38.18 -2.93
C ILE A 10 13.39 -37.40 -4.21
N PHE A 11 12.19 -37.64 -4.74
CA PHE A 11 11.50 -36.73 -5.63
C PHE A 11 11.50 -35.41 -4.88
N ILE A 12 12.44 -34.52 -5.23
CA ILE A 12 12.36 -33.12 -4.86
C ILE A 12 11.12 -32.63 -5.60
N ILE A 13 9.97 -32.78 -4.94
CA ILE A 13 8.76 -32.07 -5.31
C ILE A 13 9.14 -30.62 -5.00
N SER A 14 9.73 -29.94 -5.98
CA SER A 14 9.80 -28.49 -5.96
C SER A 14 8.35 -28.03 -5.94
N SER A 15 7.84 -27.76 -4.74
CA SER A 15 6.66 -26.95 -4.55
C SER A 15 6.99 -25.62 -5.22
N GLN A 16 6.49 -25.44 -6.45
CA GLN A 16 6.46 -24.13 -7.06
C GLN A 16 5.53 -23.28 -6.21
N VAL A 17 6.11 -22.57 -5.24
CA VAL A 17 5.43 -21.49 -4.53
C VAL A 17 5.23 -20.39 -5.56
N ARG A 18 4.15 -20.50 -6.33
CA ARG A 18 3.73 -19.45 -7.25
C ARG A 18 3.16 -18.35 -6.38
N ALA A 19 3.79 -17.16 -6.40
CA ALA A 19 3.23 -16.00 -5.71
C ALA A 19 1.78 -15.78 -6.17
N GLN A 20 0.83 -15.79 -5.24
CA GLN A 20 -0.57 -15.54 -5.55
C GLN A 20 -0.72 -14.12 -6.10
N THR A 21 -1.67 -13.94 -7.01
CA THR A 21 -1.90 -12.66 -7.69
C THR A 21 -3.33 -12.22 -7.45
N TYR A 22 -3.50 -10.95 -7.10
CA TYR A 22 -4.77 -10.34 -6.76
C TYR A 22 -4.93 -9.05 -7.56
N SER A 23 -5.90 -8.99 -8.47
CA SER A 23 -6.24 -7.72 -9.15
C SER A 23 -7.24 -6.96 -8.29
N VAL A 24 -7.00 -5.67 -8.06
CA VAL A 24 -7.92 -4.82 -7.28
C VAL A 24 -9.32 -4.75 -7.88
N LEU A 25 -9.45 -4.98 -9.20
CA LEU A 25 -10.74 -5.06 -9.91
C LEU A 25 -11.57 -6.25 -9.43
N GLN A 26 -10.92 -7.39 -9.10
CA GLN A 26 -11.60 -8.58 -8.59
C GLN A 26 -12.16 -8.39 -7.18
N PHE A 27 -11.69 -7.36 -6.47
CA PHE A 27 -12.16 -6.96 -5.15
C PHE A 27 -13.12 -5.77 -5.20
N GLY A 28 -13.59 -5.39 -6.40
CA GLY A 28 -14.62 -4.38 -6.60
C GLY A 28 -14.11 -2.96 -6.79
N ALA A 29 -12.81 -2.76 -7.08
CA ALA A 29 -12.35 -1.46 -7.53
C ALA A 29 -12.95 -1.14 -8.91
N VAL A 30 -13.38 0.10 -9.11
CA VAL A 30 -14.00 0.56 -10.36
C VAL A 30 -12.95 1.12 -11.31
N GLY A 31 -11.95 1.84 -10.80
CA GLY A 31 -10.83 2.34 -11.60
C GLY A 31 -11.19 3.46 -12.60
N ASP A 32 -12.25 4.21 -12.33
CA ASP A 32 -12.74 5.33 -13.17
C ASP A 32 -12.16 6.71 -12.79
N GLY A 33 -11.29 6.76 -11.79
CA GLY A 33 -10.68 7.97 -11.24
C GLY A 33 -11.62 8.85 -10.41
N LYS A 34 -12.83 8.38 -10.10
CA LYS A 34 -13.87 9.14 -9.39
C LYS A 34 -14.46 8.37 -8.21
N THR A 35 -14.67 7.07 -8.38
CA THR A 35 -15.16 6.18 -7.35
C THR A 35 -14.06 5.95 -6.32
N ASN A 36 -14.42 6.00 -5.04
CA ASN A 36 -13.49 5.75 -3.96
C ASN A 36 -13.19 4.25 -3.84
N ASP A 37 -12.08 3.82 -4.43
CA ASP A 37 -11.62 2.42 -4.49
C ASP A 37 -10.89 1.96 -3.22
N THR A 38 -10.80 2.81 -2.19
CA THR A 38 -10.04 2.54 -0.96
C THR A 38 -10.40 1.19 -0.31
N LYS A 39 -11.70 0.87 -0.24
CA LYS A 39 -12.16 -0.39 0.37
C LYS A 39 -11.67 -1.60 -0.43
N ALA A 40 -11.86 -1.59 -1.74
CA ALA A 40 -11.45 -2.69 -2.62
C ALA A 40 -9.93 -2.92 -2.55
N ILE A 41 -9.13 -1.84 -2.54
CA ILE A 41 -7.68 -1.92 -2.41
C ILE A 41 -7.27 -2.53 -1.06
N ARG A 42 -7.87 -2.07 0.04
CA ARG A 42 -7.60 -2.61 1.38
C ARG A 42 -8.00 -4.09 1.51
N ASP A 43 -9.13 -4.48 0.94
CA ASP A 43 -9.59 -5.87 0.93
C ASP A 43 -8.64 -6.77 0.10
N THR A 44 -8.13 -6.25 -1.02
CA THR A 44 -7.14 -6.94 -1.85
C THR A 44 -5.83 -7.17 -1.08
N LEU A 45 -5.34 -6.15 -0.37
CA LEU A 45 -4.15 -6.23 0.47
C LEU A 45 -4.35 -7.18 1.65
N ALA A 46 -5.53 -7.19 2.26
CA ALA A 46 -5.86 -8.14 3.32
C ALA A 46 -5.87 -9.59 2.81
N ALA A 47 -6.40 -9.84 1.61
CA ALA A 47 -6.37 -11.17 0.99
C ALA A 47 -4.94 -11.64 0.69
N ALA A 48 -4.08 -10.74 0.20
CA ALA A 48 -2.65 -11.02 0.01
C ALA A 48 -1.97 -11.30 1.36
N ALA A 49 -2.19 -10.48 2.38
CA ALA A 49 -1.61 -10.67 3.71
C ALA A 49 -2.02 -12.02 4.32
N ASN A 50 -3.29 -12.41 4.21
CA ASN A 50 -3.81 -13.70 4.68
C ASN A 50 -3.16 -14.91 3.97
N SER A 51 -2.54 -14.69 2.82
CA SER A 51 -1.84 -15.71 2.03
C SER A 51 -0.31 -15.58 2.14
N ASN A 52 0.18 -14.90 3.18
CA ASN A 52 1.60 -14.60 3.42
C ASN A 52 2.24 -13.75 2.32
N GLY A 53 1.47 -12.84 1.71
CA GLY A 53 1.90 -11.94 0.66
C GLY A 53 1.37 -12.31 -0.71
N GLY A 54 1.96 -11.72 -1.74
CA GLY A 54 1.55 -11.92 -3.13
C GLY A 54 1.67 -10.66 -3.96
N ARG A 55 1.27 -10.77 -5.22
CA ARG A 55 1.29 -9.67 -6.19
C ARG A 55 -0.09 -9.02 -6.27
N VAL A 56 -0.19 -7.77 -5.84
CA VAL A 56 -1.40 -6.95 -5.98
C VAL A 56 -1.28 -6.12 -7.24
N ILE A 57 -2.21 -6.28 -8.17
CA ILE A 57 -2.17 -5.66 -9.51
C ILE A 57 -3.15 -4.50 -9.58
N PHE A 58 -2.64 -3.36 -10.05
CA PHE A 58 -3.42 -2.22 -10.52
C PHE A 58 -3.30 -2.15 -12.04
N ASP A 59 -4.32 -2.63 -12.76
CA ASP A 59 -4.27 -2.85 -14.21
C ASP A 59 -4.09 -1.53 -15.01
N ALA A 60 -3.41 -1.63 -16.16
CA ALA A 60 -3.21 -0.50 -17.06
C ALA A 60 -4.55 -0.02 -17.65
N GLY A 61 -4.64 1.28 -17.95
CA GLY A 61 -5.86 1.90 -18.47
C GLY A 61 -6.88 2.32 -17.41
N TYR A 62 -6.64 2.01 -16.14
CA TYR A 62 -7.49 2.40 -15.01
C TYR A 62 -6.82 3.47 -14.14
N THR A 63 -7.67 4.27 -13.48
CA THR A 63 -7.27 5.23 -12.45
C THR A 63 -8.01 4.92 -11.17
N PHE A 64 -7.31 4.51 -10.12
CA PHE A 64 -7.89 4.10 -8.85
C PHE A 64 -7.81 5.26 -7.85
N LEU A 65 -8.93 5.94 -7.61
CA LEU A 65 -9.01 7.01 -6.61
C LEU A 65 -9.08 6.39 -5.22
N THR A 66 -8.13 6.70 -4.35
CA THR A 66 -8.00 6.07 -3.03
C THR A 66 -7.45 7.03 -1.99
N GLY A 67 -7.85 6.82 -0.73
CA GLY A 67 -7.09 7.31 0.42
C GLY A 67 -5.90 6.41 0.75
N GLY A 68 -5.30 6.67 1.91
CA GLY A 68 -4.14 5.92 2.38
C GLY A 68 -4.42 4.43 2.60
N PHE A 69 -3.47 3.58 2.22
CA PHE A 69 -3.51 2.13 2.49
C PHE A 69 -2.15 1.63 2.97
N ASN A 70 -2.18 0.54 3.75
CA ASN A 70 -0.98 -0.07 4.33
C ASN A 70 -0.58 -1.34 3.57
N VAL A 71 0.67 -1.41 3.15
CA VAL A 71 1.29 -2.56 2.48
C VAL A 71 1.99 -3.41 3.52
N THR A 72 1.70 -4.70 3.55
CA THR A 72 2.29 -5.66 4.50
C THR A 72 3.46 -6.42 3.89
N SER A 73 4.13 -7.24 4.69
CA SER A 73 5.28 -8.02 4.24
C SER A 73 4.97 -8.92 3.04
N ASN A 74 5.99 -9.20 2.24
CA ASN A 74 5.94 -10.13 1.10
C ASN A 74 4.96 -9.70 -0.01
N VAL A 75 4.59 -8.42 -0.07
CA VAL A 75 3.69 -7.87 -1.10
C VAL A 75 4.48 -7.21 -2.23
N ILE A 76 4.12 -7.58 -3.46
CA ILE A 76 4.52 -6.86 -4.68
C ILE A 76 3.33 -6.02 -5.14
N LEU A 77 3.43 -4.70 -5.05
CA LEU A 77 2.51 -3.78 -5.72
C LEU A 77 2.92 -3.61 -7.17
N ASP A 78 2.18 -4.25 -8.07
CA ASP A 78 2.36 -4.16 -9.52
C ASP A 78 1.42 -3.09 -10.07
N VAL A 79 1.90 -1.85 -10.05
CA VAL A 79 1.18 -0.65 -10.47
C VAL A 79 1.40 -0.40 -11.95
N ARG A 80 0.43 -0.75 -12.79
CA ARG A 80 0.47 -0.58 -14.25
C ARG A 80 -0.46 0.54 -14.73
N GLY A 81 -1.52 0.82 -13.97
CA GLY A 81 -2.42 1.97 -14.14
C GLY A 81 -1.98 3.18 -13.33
N THR A 82 -2.96 3.97 -12.86
CA THR A 82 -2.73 5.11 -11.98
C THR A 82 -3.36 4.89 -10.62
N ILE A 83 -2.60 5.03 -9.54
CA ILE A 83 -3.13 5.23 -8.18
C ILE A 83 -3.24 6.74 -7.97
N LEU A 84 -4.45 7.23 -7.72
CA LEU A 84 -4.74 8.65 -7.52
C LEU A 84 -5.13 8.90 -6.07
N GLY A 85 -4.38 9.75 -5.39
CA GLY A 85 -4.66 10.20 -4.03
C GLY A 85 -5.96 10.99 -3.96
N SER A 86 -6.80 10.64 -3.00
CA SER A 86 -7.99 11.42 -2.66
C SER A 86 -7.60 12.80 -2.14
N ARG A 87 -8.29 13.85 -2.61
CA ARG A 87 -8.20 15.18 -1.97
C ARG A 87 -9.01 15.30 -0.69
N ASP A 88 -9.93 14.36 -0.47
CA ASP A 88 -10.66 14.27 0.80
C ASP A 88 -9.79 13.58 1.85
N TYR A 89 -9.35 14.35 2.83
CA TYR A 89 -8.49 13.90 3.92
C TYR A 89 -9.13 12.80 4.77
N ARG A 90 -10.46 12.73 4.80
CA ARG A 90 -11.21 11.72 5.58
C ARG A 90 -11.00 10.30 5.05
N ASN A 91 -10.44 10.16 3.84
CA ASN A 91 -10.05 8.87 3.28
C ASN A 91 -8.69 8.36 3.81
N TYR A 92 -7.95 9.20 4.54
CA TYR A 92 -6.69 8.85 5.18
C TYR A 92 -6.93 8.60 6.67
N VAL A 93 -6.34 7.53 7.18
CA VAL A 93 -6.43 7.19 8.61
C VAL A 93 -5.40 7.99 9.38
N LEU A 94 -5.75 8.48 10.58
CA LEU A 94 -4.77 9.03 11.50
C LEU A 94 -3.87 7.90 12.02
N VAL A 95 -2.56 8.11 11.96
CA VAL A 95 -1.55 7.16 12.40
C VAL A 95 -0.53 7.84 13.29
N GLN A 96 0.22 7.04 14.06
CA GLN A 96 1.41 7.56 14.72
C GLN A 96 2.52 7.81 13.68
N PRO A 97 3.32 8.87 13.85
CA PRO A 97 4.49 9.15 13.05
C PRO A 97 5.47 7.98 13.03
N LEU A 98 6.23 7.87 11.93
CA LEU A 98 7.26 6.84 11.84
C LEU A 98 8.50 7.20 12.70
N PRO A 99 9.16 6.20 13.33
CA PRO A 99 10.26 6.44 14.28
C PRO A 99 11.45 7.26 13.74
N TRP A 100 11.63 7.32 12.42
CA TRP A 100 12.79 7.94 11.77
C TRP A 100 12.55 9.39 11.28
N TYR A 101 11.39 9.99 11.54
CA TYR A 101 11.12 11.37 11.10
C TYR A 101 11.94 12.46 11.84
N GLY A 102 12.89 12.07 12.70
CA GLY A 102 13.74 12.99 13.45
C GLY A 102 13.05 13.54 14.70
N GLY A 103 13.63 14.56 15.33
CA GLY A 103 13.01 15.29 16.44
C GLY A 103 12.08 16.40 15.95
N GLY A 104 11.02 16.70 16.71
CA GLY A 104 10.03 17.71 16.35
C GLY A 104 8.59 17.17 16.45
N PRO A 105 7.60 17.88 15.90
CA PRO A 105 6.20 17.42 15.86
C PRO A 105 6.04 16.06 15.17
N ASP A 106 6.90 15.76 14.20
CA ASP A 106 6.87 14.52 13.39
C ASP A 106 7.62 13.36 14.05
N ALA A 107 8.22 13.58 15.22
CA ALA A 107 8.84 12.51 16.00
C ALA A 107 7.74 11.61 16.58
N GLU A 108 7.96 10.29 16.57
CA GLU A 108 7.13 9.36 17.35
C GLU A 108 7.01 9.82 18.82
N GLU A 109 8.09 10.40 19.35
CA GLU A 109 8.22 10.94 20.71
C GLU A 109 7.30 12.14 21.00
N SER A 110 6.78 12.82 19.97
CA SER A 110 5.89 13.97 20.13
C SER A 110 4.50 13.55 20.63
N GLY A 111 4.14 12.27 20.45
CA GLY A 111 2.80 11.73 20.71
C GLY A 111 1.71 12.31 19.82
N GLN A 112 2.06 13.09 18.79
CA GLN A 112 1.12 13.64 17.83
C GLN A 112 0.72 12.55 16.83
N MET A 113 -0.48 12.68 16.27
CA MET A 113 -0.92 11.83 15.16
C MET A 113 -0.61 12.54 13.84
N GLU A 114 -0.64 11.81 12.73
CA GLU A 114 -0.52 12.35 11.37
C GLU A 114 -1.54 11.69 10.44
N TRP A 115 -1.94 12.36 9.37
CA TRP A 115 -2.65 11.66 8.30
C TRP A 115 -1.72 10.66 7.62
N GLY A 116 -2.15 9.39 7.57
CA GLY A 116 -1.34 8.33 6.98
C GLY A 116 -1.01 8.61 5.51
N ALA A 117 0.18 8.19 5.08
CA ALA A 117 0.61 8.31 3.69
C ALA A 117 -0.33 7.59 2.71
N LEU A 118 -0.33 8.01 1.44
CA LEU A 118 -1.08 7.35 0.36
C LEU A 118 -0.70 5.87 0.24
N VAL A 119 0.60 5.59 0.22
CA VAL A 119 1.16 4.24 0.29
C VAL A 119 2.03 4.18 1.54
N ARG A 120 1.53 3.50 2.58
CA ARG A 120 2.24 3.32 3.85
C ARG A 120 2.71 1.89 4.00
N SER A 121 3.80 1.70 4.71
CA SER A 121 4.20 0.41 5.26
C SER A 121 4.82 0.65 6.63
N TYR A 122 4.54 -0.24 7.58
CA TYR A 122 5.09 -0.18 8.94
C TYR A 122 5.40 -1.58 9.43
N ASN A 123 6.60 -1.76 9.98
CA ASN A 123 7.12 -3.04 10.49
C ASN A 123 6.91 -4.21 9.51
N ALA A 124 7.33 -4.03 8.26
CA ALA A 124 7.16 -5.01 7.20
C ALA A 124 8.42 -5.13 6.33
N GLU A 125 8.58 -6.29 5.70
CA GLU A 125 9.76 -6.66 4.91
C GLU A 125 9.36 -7.24 3.54
N ASN A 126 10.32 -7.30 2.61
CA ASN A 126 10.13 -7.88 1.27
C ASN A 126 8.97 -7.22 0.48
N ILE A 127 8.91 -5.89 0.50
CA ILE A 127 7.93 -5.11 -0.27
C ILE A 127 8.57 -4.65 -1.57
N THR A 128 7.86 -4.82 -2.68
CA THR A 128 8.29 -4.32 -4.00
C THR A 128 7.18 -3.47 -4.61
N ILE A 129 7.54 -2.34 -5.22
CA ILE A 129 6.65 -1.55 -6.08
C ILE A 129 7.21 -1.63 -7.51
N THR A 130 6.38 -2.03 -8.46
CA THR A 130 6.76 -2.27 -9.86
C THR A 130 5.59 -1.93 -10.81
N GLY A 131 5.68 -2.28 -12.10
CA GLY A 131 4.57 -2.20 -13.06
C GLY A 131 4.61 -1.00 -14.01
N GLY A 132 5.44 0.01 -13.74
CA GLY A 132 5.71 1.14 -14.64
C GLY A 132 4.58 2.17 -14.79
N GLY A 133 3.51 2.04 -14.01
CA GLY A 133 2.41 2.98 -13.92
C GLY A 133 2.72 4.20 -13.04
N VAL A 134 1.65 4.86 -12.59
CA VAL A 134 1.74 6.16 -11.89
C VAL A 134 1.18 6.06 -10.47
N ILE A 135 1.91 6.63 -9.51
CA ILE A 135 1.38 6.95 -8.17
C ILE A 135 1.31 8.46 -8.08
N ASN A 136 0.10 9.02 -8.13
CA ASN A 136 -0.15 10.45 -8.07
C ASN A 136 -0.79 10.79 -6.72
N GLY A 137 -0.05 11.51 -5.87
CA GLY A 137 -0.52 11.89 -4.54
C GLY A 137 -1.62 12.94 -4.49
N ASP A 138 -1.84 13.69 -5.59
CA ASP A 138 -2.78 14.81 -5.69
C ASP A 138 -2.80 15.74 -4.44
N GLY A 139 -1.61 16.10 -3.96
CA GLY A 139 -1.39 16.76 -2.67
C GLY A 139 -1.83 18.22 -2.57
N PHE A 140 -2.70 18.70 -3.46
CA PHE A 140 -3.16 20.09 -3.46
C PHE A 140 -3.73 20.56 -2.10
N PRO A 141 -4.60 19.79 -1.40
CA PRO A 141 -5.07 20.17 -0.07
C PRO A 141 -3.92 20.34 0.94
N TRP A 142 -2.93 19.44 0.90
CA TRP A 142 -1.75 19.48 1.77
C TRP A 142 -0.87 20.69 1.49
N TRP A 143 -0.64 21.02 0.21
CA TRP A 143 0.11 22.22 -0.16
C TRP A 143 -0.60 23.51 0.23
N LEU A 144 -1.94 23.54 0.27
CA LEU A 144 -2.68 24.69 0.78
C LEU A 144 -2.43 24.88 2.28
N CYS A 145 -2.39 23.80 3.07
CA CYS A 145 -2.03 23.87 4.49
C CYS A 145 -0.66 24.54 4.68
N ALA A 146 0.36 24.05 3.97
CA ALA A 146 1.72 24.57 4.07
C ALA A 146 1.84 26.03 3.59
N ARG A 147 1.16 26.40 2.50
CA ARG A 147 1.29 27.75 1.90
C ARG A 147 0.48 28.83 2.60
N ARG A 148 -0.63 28.47 3.25
CA ARG A 148 -1.56 29.43 3.84
C ARG A 148 -1.59 29.40 5.37
N ASN A 149 -0.78 28.54 6.00
CA ASN A 149 -0.71 28.38 7.46
C ASN A 149 -2.10 28.19 8.08
N LEU A 150 -2.91 27.34 7.45
CA LEU A 150 -4.27 27.05 7.89
C LEU A 150 -4.23 26.20 9.16
N SER A 151 -5.15 26.46 10.07
CA SER A 151 -5.32 25.68 11.30
C SER A 151 -6.48 24.70 11.22
N GLU A 152 -7.39 24.81 10.27
CA GLU A 152 -8.52 23.87 10.13
C GLU A 152 -8.08 22.55 9.51
N ASP A 153 -8.87 21.49 9.69
CA ASP A 153 -8.64 20.23 9.02
C ASP A 153 -8.53 20.42 7.48
N PRO A 154 -7.59 19.74 6.83
CA PRO A 154 -6.79 18.67 7.42
C PRO A 154 -5.46 19.14 8.03
N CYS A 155 -5.29 20.46 8.16
CA CYS A 155 -4.09 21.19 8.59
C CYS A 155 -3.89 21.32 10.10
N HIS A 156 -4.86 20.88 10.92
CA HIS A 156 -4.86 21.05 12.37
C HIS A 156 -3.83 20.15 13.09
N GLY A 157 -2.55 20.39 12.86
CA GLY A 157 -1.43 19.64 13.47
C GLY A 157 -1.20 18.24 12.91
N PHE A 158 -2.12 17.73 12.09
CA PHE A 158 -2.05 16.38 11.50
C PHE A 158 -1.51 16.36 10.06
N SER A 159 -1.31 17.53 9.45
CA SER A 159 -0.74 17.63 8.13
C SER A 159 0.34 18.69 8.03
N ARG A 160 1.51 18.27 7.57
CA ARG A 160 2.51 19.11 6.95
C ARG A 160 3.14 18.37 5.78
#